data_AF-A0AB38DUV7-F1
#
_entry.id   AF-A0AB38DUV7-F1
#
_cell.length_a   1.000
_cell.length_b   1.000
_cell.length_c   1.000
_cell.angle_alpha   90.00
_cell.angle_beta   90.00
_cell.angle_gamma   90.00
#
_symmetry.space_group_name_H-M   'P 1'
#
loop_
_entity.id
_entity.type
_entity.pdbx_description
1 polymer ?
#
loop_
_entity_poly.entity_id
_entity_poly.type
_entity_poly.pdbx_seq_one_letter_code
_entity_poly.pdbx_strand_id
1 'polypeptide(L)'
;MRSMHGFGWSVHRSHTMIGMANGSNAMNMGVTLAVYASLCKHTGQPFVFPGSQAQWNSLTDLTDAGLLGRQLAWAGLSPAARNQAFNTVNGDVFRWRWMWGEIAKFFELDAAPCPAVPEPLEPRMSQTAPALWAEVAAQHALVESDVNRLASWWHTDADLGREIECVNDMTKSRELGFLDFYDSRASFFELFTRLRALRIIP
;
A
#
# COMPACT_ATOMS: atom_id res chain seq x y z
N MET A 1 12.76 11.73 -29.17
CA MET A 1 11.63 11.21 -29.97
C MET A 1 10.54 12.26 -30.06
N ARG A 2 10.31 12.86 -31.23
CA ARG A 2 9.10 13.68 -31.49
C ARG A 2 8.02 12.74 -32.02
N SER A 3 6.79 12.82 -31.50
CA SER A 3 5.67 12.01 -32.00
C SER A 3 5.25 12.51 -33.38
N MET A 4 4.97 11.60 -34.31
CA MET A 4 4.54 11.93 -35.68
C MET A 4 3.14 12.57 -35.76
N HIS A 5 2.43 12.71 -34.63
CA HIS A 5 1.02 13.12 -34.58
C HIS A 5 0.73 14.28 -33.61
N GLY A 6 1.76 14.95 -33.06
CA GLY A 6 1.53 16.06 -32.13
C GLY A 6 1.02 15.66 -30.74
N PHE A 7 1.03 14.38 -30.39
CA PHE A 7 0.77 13.92 -29.02
C PHE A 7 1.99 14.11 -28.11
N GLY A 8 1.73 14.46 -26.86
CA GLY A 8 2.74 14.48 -25.80
C GLY A 8 2.70 13.18 -25.02
N TRP A 9 3.70 12.95 -24.18
CA TRP A 9 3.72 11.85 -23.24
C TRP A 9 4.19 12.32 -21.86
N SER A 10 3.83 11.57 -20.82
CA SER A 10 4.45 11.66 -19.51
C SER A 10 4.69 10.24 -18.97
N VAL A 11 5.74 10.06 -18.17
CA VAL A 11 6.02 8.78 -17.48
C VAL A 11 5.95 9.03 -15.99
N HIS A 12 5.22 8.19 -15.26
CA HIS A 12 5.02 8.30 -13.83
C HIS A 12 5.58 7.06 -13.15
N ARG A 13 6.51 7.26 -12.22
CA ARG A 13 7.24 6.20 -11.51
C ARG A 13 6.82 6.24 -10.06
N SER A 14 5.72 5.55 -9.79
CA SER A 14 5.23 5.36 -8.43
C SER A 14 6.16 4.43 -7.65
N HIS A 15 6.22 4.65 -6.35
CA HIS A 15 6.72 3.66 -5.42
C HIS A 15 5.60 2.68 -5.03
N THR A 16 5.71 2.02 -3.88
CA THR A 16 4.67 1.12 -3.37
C THR A 16 3.34 1.87 -3.26
N MET A 17 2.32 1.38 -3.96
CA MET A 17 1.03 2.05 -4.11
C MET A 17 0.06 1.66 -2.99
N ILE A 18 -0.56 2.65 -2.36
CA ILE A 18 -1.69 2.48 -1.43
C ILE A 18 -2.94 3.03 -2.09
N GLY A 19 -3.94 2.17 -2.22
CA GLY A 19 -5.23 2.52 -2.79
C GLY A 19 -6.07 1.30 -3.11
N MET A 20 -7.23 1.55 -3.68
CA MET A 20 -8.17 0.52 -4.08
C MET A 20 -8.27 0.50 -5.60
N ALA A 21 -8.18 -0.68 -6.19
CA ALA A 21 -8.51 -0.93 -7.59
C ALA A 21 -9.81 -1.74 -7.66
N ASN A 22 -10.58 -1.54 -8.73
CA ASN A 22 -11.76 -2.35 -9.00
C ASN A 22 -11.31 -3.70 -9.58
N GLY A 23 -11.80 -4.81 -9.02
CA GLY A 23 -11.46 -6.17 -9.47
C GLY A 23 -10.21 -6.75 -8.78
N SER A 24 -9.66 -7.83 -9.33
CA SER A 24 -8.46 -8.49 -8.79
C SER A 24 -7.22 -7.62 -9.03
N ASN A 25 -6.59 -7.15 -7.96
CA ASN A 25 -5.32 -6.44 -8.01
C ASN A 25 -4.20 -7.34 -7.49
N ALA A 26 -3.23 -7.66 -8.35
CA ALA A 26 -2.09 -8.50 -8.00
C ALA A 26 -1.06 -7.81 -7.09
N MET A 27 -1.13 -6.48 -6.91
CA MET A 27 -0.17 -5.68 -6.16
C MET A 27 -0.91 -4.72 -5.21
N ASN A 28 -1.34 -5.26 -4.07
CA ASN A 28 -2.19 -4.52 -3.13
C ASN A 28 -1.74 -4.69 -1.66
N MET A 29 -0.65 -4.03 -1.30
CA MET A 29 -0.13 -4.09 0.08
C MET A 29 -1.16 -3.56 1.09
N GLY A 30 -1.84 -2.45 0.79
CA GLY A 30 -2.84 -1.87 1.69
C GLY A 30 -3.97 -2.85 2.05
N VAL A 31 -4.61 -3.46 1.05
CA VAL A 31 -5.67 -4.45 1.32
C VAL A 31 -5.10 -5.71 1.98
N THR A 32 -3.93 -6.18 1.57
CA THR A 32 -3.27 -7.34 2.18
C THR A 32 -3.03 -7.15 3.67
N LEU A 33 -2.55 -5.97 4.09
CA LEU A 33 -2.36 -5.65 5.50
C LEU A 33 -3.68 -5.54 6.26
N ALA A 34 -4.73 -5.01 5.64
CA ALA A 34 -6.06 -4.93 6.25
C ALA A 34 -6.66 -6.33 6.51
N VAL A 35 -6.52 -7.23 5.54
CA VAL A 35 -6.94 -8.64 5.66
C VAL A 35 -6.11 -9.34 6.74
N TYR A 36 -4.79 -9.18 6.73
CA TYR A 36 -3.92 -9.78 7.75
C TYR A 36 -4.27 -9.31 9.17
N ALA A 37 -4.44 -8.01 9.37
CA ALA A 37 -4.87 -7.46 10.66
C ALA A 37 -6.24 -8.02 11.09
N SER A 38 -7.19 -8.09 10.16
CA SER A 38 -8.53 -8.65 10.44
C SER A 38 -8.46 -10.12 10.85
N LEU A 39 -7.60 -10.92 10.20
CA LEU A 39 -7.35 -12.33 10.55
C LEU A 39 -6.67 -12.46 11.93
N CYS A 40 -5.68 -11.62 12.24
CA CYS A 40 -5.06 -11.57 13.57
C CYS A 40 -6.12 -11.24 14.64
N LYS A 41 -7.00 -10.27 14.39
CA LYS A 41 -8.10 -9.92 15.32
C LYS A 41 -9.07 -11.07 15.52
N HIS A 42 -9.46 -11.75 14.44
CA HIS A 42 -10.40 -12.88 14.48
C HIS A 42 -9.82 -14.09 15.22
N THR A 43 -8.55 -14.40 14.99
CA THR A 43 -7.89 -15.60 15.55
C THR A 43 -7.22 -15.36 16.90
N GLY A 44 -7.05 -14.11 17.33
CA GLY A 44 -6.25 -13.73 18.49
C GLY A 44 -4.74 -13.93 18.31
N GLN A 45 -4.28 -14.22 17.09
CA GLN A 45 -2.86 -14.36 16.78
C GLN A 45 -2.14 -13.01 16.82
N PRO A 46 -0.86 -12.96 17.22
CA PRO A 46 -0.10 -11.72 17.27
C PRO A 46 0.00 -11.03 15.90
N PHE A 47 -0.11 -9.70 15.87
CA PHE A 47 0.07 -8.91 14.65
C PHE A 47 1.55 -8.63 14.38
N VAL A 48 2.23 -9.65 13.85
CA VAL A 48 3.69 -9.67 13.61
C VAL A 48 4.03 -8.99 12.29
N PHE A 49 5.00 -8.07 12.31
CA PHE A 49 5.57 -7.49 11.09
C PHE A 49 6.30 -8.56 10.27
N PRO A 50 5.96 -8.75 8.99
CA PRO A 50 6.49 -9.88 8.20
C PRO A 50 7.85 -9.61 7.55
N GLY A 51 8.21 -8.33 7.44
CA GLY A 51 9.33 -7.87 6.62
C GLY A 51 10.71 -7.96 7.28
N SER A 52 11.69 -7.36 6.60
CA SER A 52 13.09 -7.34 7.04
C SER A 52 13.33 -6.34 8.18
N GLN A 53 14.41 -6.56 8.94
CA GLN A 53 14.90 -5.58 9.92
C GLN A 53 15.37 -4.29 9.24
N ALA A 54 15.90 -4.38 8.02
CA ALA A 54 16.27 -3.23 7.22
C ALA A 54 15.04 -2.36 6.95
N GLN A 55 13.96 -2.94 6.42
CA GLN A 55 12.74 -2.19 6.09
C GLN A 55 12.00 -1.70 7.34
N TRP A 56 12.00 -2.47 8.43
CA TRP A 56 11.46 -2.05 9.72
C TRP A 56 12.06 -0.74 10.23
N ASN A 57 13.37 -0.59 10.03
CA ASN A 57 14.14 0.53 10.56
C ASN A 57 14.42 1.63 9.53
N SER A 58 14.35 1.40 8.23
CA SER A 58 14.66 2.37 7.18
C SER A 58 13.58 3.44 7.03
N LEU A 59 13.93 4.58 6.43
CA LEU A 59 12.95 5.52 5.93
C LEU A 59 12.25 4.93 4.71
N THR A 60 10.96 5.21 4.57
CA THR A 60 10.12 4.72 3.48
C THR A 60 9.20 5.84 3.06
N ASP A 61 9.11 6.09 1.75
CA ASP A 61 7.99 6.80 1.15
C ASP A 61 7.03 5.81 0.49
N LEU A 62 5.83 6.28 0.12
CA LEU A 62 4.87 5.48 -0.64
C LEU A 62 4.08 6.38 -1.59
N THR A 63 3.22 5.77 -2.40
CA THR A 63 2.37 6.49 -3.36
C THR A 63 0.91 6.27 -3.07
N ASP A 64 0.21 7.34 -2.73
CA ASP A 64 -1.25 7.37 -2.70
C ASP A 64 -1.81 7.29 -4.13
N ALA A 65 -2.76 6.39 -4.36
CA ALA A 65 -3.39 6.24 -5.67
C ALA A 65 -4.14 7.50 -6.14
N GLY A 66 -4.72 8.24 -5.21
CA GLY A 66 -5.35 9.53 -5.48
C GLY A 66 -4.33 10.60 -5.87
N LEU A 67 -3.19 10.68 -5.19
CA LEU A 67 -2.09 11.58 -5.56
C LEU A 67 -1.52 11.26 -6.94
N LEU A 68 -1.34 9.98 -7.29
CA LEU A 68 -0.96 9.58 -8.64
C LEU A 68 -2.00 10.05 -9.66
N GLY A 69 -3.29 9.89 -9.38
CA GLY A 69 -4.37 10.40 -10.23
C GLY A 69 -4.28 11.91 -10.45
N ARG A 70 -4.00 12.68 -9.39
CA ARG A 70 -3.78 14.14 -9.48
C ARG A 70 -2.54 14.49 -10.30
N GLN A 71 -1.43 13.76 -10.14
CA GLN A 71 -0.21 14.00 -10.93
C GLN A 71 -0.42 13.67 -12.42
N LEU A 72 -1.16 12.61 -12.73
CA LEU A 72 -1.55 12.26 -14.11
C LEU A 72 -2.43 13.34 -14.73
N ALA A 73 -3.45 13.81 -14.01
CA ALA A 73 -4.33 14.88 -14.46
C ALA A 73 -3.55 16.19 -14.71
N TRP A 74 -2.67 16.56 -13.77
CA TRP A 74 -1.77 17.70 -13.93
C TRP A 74 -0.88 17.54 -15.17
N ALA A 75 -0.26 16.37 -15.38
CA ALA A 75 0.62 16.14 -16.50
C ALA A 75 -0.09 16.18 -17.86
N GLY A 76 -1.37 15.78 -17.90
CA GLY A 76 -2.21 15.87 -19.10
C GLY A 76 -2.58 17.30 -19.48
N LEU A 77 -2.59 18.23 -18.52
CA LEU A 77 -3.04 19.62 -18.73
C LEU A 77 -1.89 20.64 -18.75
N SER A 78 -0.75 20.31 -18.14
CA SER A 78 0.39 21.22 -18.01
C SER A 78 1.35 21.12 -19.20
N PRO A 79 1.59 22.21 -19.95
CA PRO A 79 2.63 22.23 -20.98
C PRO A 79 4.03 21.91 -20.43
N ALA A 80 4.31 22.27 -19.17
CA ALA A 80 5.59 22.03 -18.51
C ALA A 80 5.83 20.52 -18.24
N ALA A 81 4.76 19.74 -18.13
CA ALA A 81 4.85 18.30 -17.89
C ALA A 81 5.00 17.47 -19.17
N ARG A 82 4.89 18.11 -20.34
CA ARG A 82 4.91 17.43 -21.63
C ARG A 82 6.30 16.84 -21.93
N ASN A 83 6.31 15.58 -22.32
CA ASN A 83 7.50 14.78 -22.64
C ASN A 83 8.47 14.65 -21.45
N GLN A 84 7.94 14.49 -20.25
CA GLN A 84 8.71 14.38 -19.02
C GLN A 84 8.43 13.06 -18.29
N ALA A 85 9.46 12.55 -17.61
CA ALA A 85 9.31 11.50 -16.60
C ALA A 85 9.33 12.12 -15.19
N PHE A 86 8.47 11.62 -14.31
CA PHE A 86 8.28 12.07 -12.93
C PHE A 86 8.30 10.86 -11.99
N ASN A 87 8.90 11.03 -10.83
CA ASN A 87 8.60 10.19 -9.68
C ASN A 87 7.25 10.63 -9.10
N THR A 88 6.58 9.70 -8.43
CA THR A 88 5.31 9.96 -7.75
C THR A 88 5.38 9.33 -6.38
N VAL A 89 5.51 10.15 -5.34
CA VAL A 89 5.42 9.73 -3.93
C VAL A 89 4.72 10.81 -3.12
N ASN A 90 4.24 10.45 -1.94
CA ASN A 90 3.42 11.28 -1.06
C ASN A 90 4.08 12.58 -0.61
N GLY A 91 5.41 12.62 -0.60
CA GLY A 91 6.19 13.80 -0.22
C GLY A 91 6.57 13.85 1.26
N ASP A 92 6.09 12.90 2.06
CA ASP A 92 6.56 12.57 3.41
C ASP A 92 7.33 11.23 3.42
N VAL A 93 7.91 10.91 4.58
CA VAL A 93 8.57 9.63 4.85
C VAL A 93 8.20 9.14 6.24
N PHE A 94 8.21 7.82 6.45
CA PHE A 94 7.99 7.19 7.75
C PHE A 94 8.91 5.99 7.96
N ARG A 95 8.88 5.41 9.16
CA ARG A 95 9.49 4.10 9.45
C ARG A 95 8.39 3.09 9.74
N TRP A 96 8.53 1.88 9.23
CA TRP A 96 7.55 0.82 9.45
C TRP A 96 7.33 0.52 10.93
N ARG A 97 8.36 0.64 11.78
CA ARG A 97 8.19 0.51 13.23
C ARG A 97 7.15 1.42 13.87
N TRP A 98 6.97 2.62 13.31
CA TRP A 98 5.94 3.55 13.75
C TRP A 98 4.61 3.26 13.05
N MET A 99 4.61 3.13 11.73
CA MET A 99 3.39 2.88 10.94
C MET A 99 2.68 1.59 11.34
N TRP A 100 3.42 0.53 11.65
CA TRP A 100 2.86 -0.75 12.08
C TRP A 100 2.07 -0.62 13.38
N GLY A 101 2.57 0.19 14.32
CA GLY A 101 1.85 0.51 15.56
C GLY A 101 0.60 1.33 15.30
N GLU A 102 0.62 2.26 14.34
CA GLU A 102 -0.55 3.03 13.93
C GLU A 102 -1.62 2.14 13.26
N ILE A 103 -1.21 1.22 12.38
CA ILE A 103 -2.11 0.23 11.76
C ILE A 103 -2.70 -0.68 12.83
N ALA A 104 -1.90 -1.20 13.76
CA ALA A 104 -2.39 -2.06 14.84
C ALA A 104 -3.50 -1.38 15.65
N LYS A 105 -3.27 -0.12 16.06
CA LYS A 105 -4.28 0.69 16.77
C LYS A 105 -5.58 0.86 15.97
N PHE A 106 -5.49 1.09 14.66
CA PHE A 106 -6.68 1.24 13.81
C PHE A 106 -7.56 -0.03 13.80
N PHE A 107 -6.94 -1.20 13.91
CA PHE A 107 -7.63 -2.49 14.00
C PHE A 107 -7.92 -2.92 15.44
N GLU A 108 -7.59 -2.11 16.44
CA GLU A 108 -7.68 -2.46 17.87
C GLU A 108 -6.87 -3.71 18.22
N LEU A 109 -5.64 -3.76 17.72
CA LEU A 109 -4.65 -4.79 17.97
C LEU A 109 -3.44 -4.19 18.67
N ASP A 110 -2.69 -5.06 19.35
CA ASP A 110 -1.33 -4.77 19.76
C ASP A 110 -0.35 -5.25 18.69
N ALA A 111 0.55 -4.35 18.27
CA ALA A 111 1.66 -4.71 17.40
C ALA A 111 2.63 -5.63 18.16
N ALA A 112 2.87 -6.83 17.64
CA ALA A 112 3.88 -7.72 18.22
C ALA A 112 5.29 -7.14 18.02
N PRO A 113 6.27 -7.49 18.87
CA PRO A 113 7.66 -7.15 18.64
C PRO A 113 8.12 -7.61 17.25
N CYS A 114 8.88 -6.77 16.55
CA CYS A 114 9.43 -7.14 15.24
C CYS A 114 10.41 -8.32 15.41
N PRO A 115 10.20 -9.45 14.70
CA PRO A 115 11.06 -10.62 14.81
C PRO A 115 12.51 -10.34 14.38
N ALA A 116 13.49 -10.97 15.02
CA ALA A 116 14.89 -10.87 14.62
C ALA A 116 15.16 -11.50 13.23
N VAL A 117 14.39 -12.53 12.88
CA VAL A 117 14.41 -13.20 11.58
C VAL A 117 13.09 -12.91 10.88
N PRO A 118 13.07 -12.46 9.61
CA PRO A 118 11.83 -12.13 8.91
C PRO A 118 10.83 -13.29 8.86
N GLU A 119 9.55 -12.98 9.07
CA GLU A 119 8.44 -13.94 9.08
C GLU A 119 7.43 -13.62 7.96
N PRO A 120 7.78 -13.88 6.68
CA PRO A 120 6.97 -13.51 5.52
C PRO A 120 5.55 -14.08 5.57
N LEU A 121 4.59 -13.33 5.03
CA LEU A 121 3.17 -13.67 5.02
C LEU A 121 2.86 -14.85 4.11
N GLU A 122 3.47 -14.95 2.92
CA GLU A 122 3.12 -15.98 1.93
C GLU A 122 3.26 -17.40 2.49
N PRO A 123 4.39 -17.81 3.13
CA PRO A 123 4.47 -19.14 3.73
C PRO A 123 3.53 -19.36 4.93
N ARG A 124 3.14 -18.28 5.63
CA ARG A 124 2.32 -18.34 6.85
C ARG A 124 0.83 -18.35 6.57
N MET A 125 0.40 -17.67 5.51
CA MET A 125 -1.00 -17.35 5.27
C MET A 125 -1.61 -18.11 4.09
N SER A 126 -0.83 -18.47 3.06
CA SER A 126 -1.41 -19.01 1.81
C SER A 126 -2.20 -20.30 1.98
N GLN A 127 -1.87 -21.13 2.97
CA GLN A 127 -2.61 -22.36 3.26
C GLN A 127 -3.79 -22.17 4.21
N THR A 128 -3.65 -21.30 5.22
CA THR A 128 -4.60 -21.18 6.34
C THR A 128 -5.61 -20.05 6.15
N ALA A 129 -5.21 -18.94 5.51
CA ALA A 129 -6.05 -17.77 5.31
C ALA A 129 -7.34 -18.04 4.52
N PRO A 130 -7.39 -18.91 3.49
CA PRO A 130 -8.62 -19.12 2.72
C PRO A 130 -9.80 -19.61 3.59
N ALA A 131 -9.55 -20.57 4.48
CA ALA A 131 -10.59 -21.10 5.36
C ALA A 131 -11.00 -20.06 6.41
N LEU A 132 -10.03 -19.44 7.09
CA LEU A 132 -10.27 -18.44 8.12
C LEU A 132 -11.01 -17.20 7.57
N TRP A 133 -10.65 -16.75 6.37
CA TRP A 133 -11.29 -15.60 5.76
C TRP A 133 -12.73 -15.90 5.35
N ALA A 134 -13.03 -17.11 4.88
CA ALA A 134 -14.41 -17.52 4.58
C ALA A 134 -15.31 -17.46 5.83
N GLU A 135 -14.77 -17.84 7.00
CA GLU A 135 -15.46 -17.72 8.29
C GLU A 135 -15.72 -16.25 8.67
N VAL A 136 -14.68 -15.40 8.58
CA VAL A 136 -14.80 -13.95 8.80
C VAL A 136 -15.82 -13.33 7.85
N ALA A 137 -15.77 -13.68 6.57
CA ALA A 137 -16.67 -13.17 5.55
C ALA A 137 -18.13 -13.54 5.83
N ALA A 138 -18.38 -14.77 6.24
CA ALA A 138 -19.71 -15.22 6.64
C ALA A 138 -20.21 -14.51 7.91
N GLN A 139 -19.36 -14.39 8.94
CA GLN A 139 -19.72 -13.75 10.21
C GLN A 139 -20.05 -12.26 10.05
N HIS A 140 -19.34 -11.55 9.18
CA HIS A 140 -19.47 -10.11 8.98
C HIS A 140 -20.26 -9.71 7.71
N ALA A 141 -20.82 -10.69 6.99
CA ALA A 141 -21.52 -10.49 5.72
C ALA A 141 -20.70 -9.65 4.71
N LEU A 142 -19.42 -10.03 4.54
CA LEU A 142 -18.49 -9.37 3.63
C LEU A 142 -18.81 -9.70 2.17
N VAL A 143 -18.43 -8.79 1.26
CA VAL A 143 -18.74 -8.90 -0.17
C VAL A 143 -17.84 -9.87 -0.93
N GLU A 144 -16.68 -10.21 -0.37
CA GLU A 144 -15.69 -11.09 -0.99
C GLU A 144 -15.16 -12.09 0.04
N SER A 145 -15.48 -13.37 -0.17
CA SER A 145 -15.11 -14.47 0.72
C SER A 145 -13.85 -15.21 0.26
N ASP A 146 -13.36 -14.98 -0.96
CA ASP A 146 -12.08 -15.54 -1.42
C ASP A 146 -10.94 -14.58 -1.14
N VAL A 147 -10.14 -14.90 -0.11
CA VAL A 147 -9.00 -14.09 0.32
C VAL A 147 -7.97 -13.88 -0.78
N ASN A 148 -7.84 -14.82 -1.74
CA ASN A 148 -6.86 -14.73 -2.82
C ASN A 148 -7.23 -13.66 -3.86
N ARG A 149 -8.48 -13.17 -3.85
CA ARG A 149 -8.91 -12.03 -4.67
C ARG A 149 -8.62 -10.69 -4.00
N LEU A 150 -8.31 -10.70 -2.70
CA LEU A 150 -8.09 -9.51 -1.88
C LEU A 150 -6.61 -9.30 -1.55
N ALA A 151 -5.94 -10.38 -1.11
CA ALA A 151 -4.61 -10.34 -0.53
C ALA A 151 -3.58 -10.93 -1.51
N SER A 152 -2.45 -10.24 -1.63
CA SER A 152 -1.27 -10.70 -2.39
C SER A 152 -0.09 -10.77 -1.41
N TRP A 153 0.02 -11.90 -0.72
CA TRP A 153 1.00 -12.09 0.36
C TRP A 153 2.43 -11.95 -0.15
N TRP A 154 2.79 -12.67 -1.23
CA TRP A 154 4.11 -12.58 -1.87
C TRP A 154 4.52 -11.15 -2.24
N HIS A 155 3.57 -10.33 -2.70
CA HIS A 155 3.85 -8.95 -3.11
C HIS A 155 4.15 -8.08 -1.89
N THR A 156 3.36 -8.25 -0.83
CA THR A 156 3.58 -7.56 0.44
C THR A 156 4.92 -7.97 1.06
N ASP A 157 5.30 -9.25 0.95
CA ASP A 157 6.62 -9.71 1.37
C ASP A 157 7.74 -9.12 0.52
N ALA A 158 7.54 -8.95 -0.79
CA ALA A 158 8.51 -8.30 -1.67
C ALA A 158 8.72 -6.80 -1.33
N ASP A 159 7.65 -6.08 -0.96
CA ASP A 159 7.71 -4.69 -0.52
C ASP A 159 8.34 -4.55 0.88
N LEU A 160 7.87 -5.36 1.84
CA LEU A 160 8.29 -5.27 3.24
C LEU A 160 9.62 -5.99 3.53
N GLY A 161 10.04 -6.90 2.65
CA GLY A 161 11.27 -7.66 2.78
C GLY A 161 12.51 -6.99 2.18
N ARG A 162 12.41 -5.74 1.69
CA ARG A 162 13.55 -5.02 1.10
C ARG A 162 14.71 -4.89 2.09
N GLU A 163 15.93 -5.18 1.61
CA GLU A 163 17.17 -5.04 2.39
C GLU A 163 17.89 -3.71 2.13
N ILE A 164 17.22 -2.78 1.44
CA ILE A 164 17.78 -1.48 1.06
C ILE A 164 16.74 -0.38 1.26
N GLU A 165 17.20 0.76 1.78
CA GLU A 165 16.39 1.97 1.90
C GLU A 165 16.06 2.52 0.50
N CYS A 166 14.77 2.73 0.22
CA CYS A 166 14.29 3.27 -1.05
C CYS A 166 13.41 4.50 -0.80
N VAL A 167 13.86 5.64 -1.32
CA VAL A 167 13.15 6.92 -1.30
C VAL A 167 13.27 7.61 -2.66
N ASN A 168 12.28 8.41 -3.02
CA ASN A 168 12.14 9.03 -4.32
C ASN A 168 12.07 10.56 -4.19
N ASP A 169 12.81 11.24 -5.07
CA ASP A 169 12.82 12.69 -5.12
C ASP A 169 11.60 13.25 -5.87
N MET A 170 10.94 14.26 -5.27
CA MET A 170 9.81 15.00 -5.85
C MET A 170 10.21 16.40 -6.36
N THR A 171 11.50 16.77 -6.31
CA THR A 171 11.98 18.12 -6.64
C THR A 171 11.56 18.51 -8.06
N LYS A 172 11.79 17.65 -9.05
CA LYS A 172 11.40 17.92 -10.44
C LYS A 172 9.90 18.20 -10.60
N SER A 173 9.04 17.42 -9.94
CA SER A 173 7.59 17.62 -9.98
C SER A 173 7.22 18.99 -9.41
N ARG A 174 7.84 19.37 -8.29
CA ARG A 174 7.62 20.65 -7.61
C ARG A 174 8.11 21.84 -8.45
N GLU A 175 9.31 21.76 -9.02
CA GLU A 175 9.88 22.80 -9.89
C GLU A 175 9.02 23.06 -11.13
N LEU A 176 8.35 22.03 -11.65
CA LEU A 176 7.46 22.14 -12.81
C LEU A 176 6.01 22.48 -12.43
N GLY A 177 5.72 22.69 -11.14
CA GLY A 177 4.45 23.22 -10.65
C GLY A 177 3.47 22.19 -10.08
N PHE A 178 3.88 20.94 -9.86
CA PHE A 178 3.10 19.96 -9.10
C PHE A 178 3.50 20.01 -7.62
N LEU A 179 2.71 20.71 -6.81
CA LEU A 179 2.99 20.96 -5.39
C LEU A 179 2.14 20.11 -4.43
N ASP A 180 1.26 19.27 -4.95
CA ASP A 180 0.44 18.38 -4.14
C ASP A 180 1.32 17.40 -3.36
N PHE A 181 0.89 17.12 -2.13
CA PHE A 181 1.42 16.09 -1.26
C PHE A 181 0.24 15.35 -0.60
N TYR A 182 0.54 14.26 0.10
CA TYR A 182 -0.46 13.52 0.84
C TYR A 182 0.14 12.86 2.08
N ASP A 183 -0.63 12.70 3.16
CA ASP A 183 -0.16 12.04 4.39
C ASP A 183 -0.16 10.52 4.18
N SER A 184 1.01 9.89 4.28
CA SER A 184 1.16 8.43 4.13
C SER A 184 0.35 7.62 5.15
N ARG A 185 0.13 8.14 6.37
CA ARG A 185 -0.75 7.49 7.35
C ARG A 185 -2.21 7.59 6.92
N ALA A 186 -2.61 8.75 6.43
CA ALA A 186 -3.97 8.96 5.91
C ALA A 186 -4.28 8.01 4.74
N SER A 187 -3.33 7.78 3.83
CA SER A 187 -3.50 6.81 2.72
C SER A 187 -3.95 5.43 3.21
N PHE A 188 -3.34 4.90 4.28
CA PHE A 188 -3.75 3.61 4.84
C PHE A 188 -5.12 3.71 5.52
N PHE A 189 -5.33 4.72 6.37
CA PHE A 189 -6.52 4.78 7.20
C PHE A 189 -7.78 5.09 6.40
N GLU A 190 -7.68 5.95 5.39
CA GLU A 190 -8.77 6.21 4.46
C GLU A 190 -9.07 4.97 3.61
N LEU A 191 -8.04 4.24 3.15
CA LEU A 191 -8.23 2.97 2.47
C LEU A 191 -8.98 1.97 3.37
N PHE A 192 -8.53 1.76 4.61
CA PHE A 192 -9.18 0.83 5.53
C PHE A 192 -10.61 1.23 5.87
N THR A 193 -10.85 2.52 6.11
CA THR A 193 -12.20 3.08 6.32
C THR A 193 -13.09 2.80 5.12
N ARG A 194 -12.57 2.99 3.91
CA ARG A 194 -13.31 2.68 2.68
C ARG A 194 -13.56 1.19 2.50
N LEU A 195 -12.60 0.32 2.83
CA LEU A 195 -12.78 -1.13 2.78
C LEU A 195 -13.88 -1.59 3.74
N ARG A 196 -13.94 -1.03 4.96
CA ARG A 196 -15.03 -1.27 5.92
C ARG A 196 -16.38 -0.81 5.37
N ALA A 197 -16.45 0.41 4.83
CA ALA A 197 -17.68 0.96 4.27
C ALA A 197 -18.22 0.11 3.10
N LEU A 198 -17.33 -0.51 2.32
CA LEU A 198 -17.67 -1.42 1.23
C LEU A 198 -17.89 -2.88 1.68
N ARG A 199 -17.76 -3.16 2.98
CA ARG A 199 -17.81 -4.51 3.57
C ARG A 199 -16.83 -5.48 2.90
N ILE A 200 -15.65 -4.99 2.51
CA ILE A 200 -14.55 -5.83 2.01
C ILE A 200 -13.76 -6.40 3.21
N ILE A 201 -13.66 -5.63 4.29
CA ILE A 201 -13.14 -6.08 5.58
C ILE A 201 -14.18 -5.78 6.67
N PRO A 202 -14.12 -6.44 7.85
CA PRO A 202 -15.01 -6.17 8.98
C PRO A 202 -14.98 -4.73 9.49
#